data_AF-A0A2I1IJY6-F1
#
_entry.id   AF-A0A2I1IJY6-F1
#
_cell.length_a   1.000
_cell.length_b   1.000
_cell.length_c   1.000
_cell.angle_alpha   90.00
_cell.angle_beta   90.00
_cell.angle_gamma   90.00
#
_symmetry.space_group_name_H-M   'P 1'
#
loop_
_entity.id
_entity.type
_entity.pdbx_description
1 polymer ?
#
loop_
_entity_poly.entity_id
_entity_poly.type
_entity_poly.pdbx_seq_one_letter_code
_entity_poly.pdbx_strand_id
1 'polypeptide(L)'
;MKPLRLIAYALWIFKEILLGTWDVLSNLPRKPYGNPMIVQLPLRCVTDFEITSMAQSITITPGTLVVATASGTSKTPPTLFVHSLFGDSEQEVLDGLYDMEDRLLKALRGEVPPRRSDQQ
;
A
#
# COMPACT_ATOMS: atom_id res chain seq x y z
N MET A 1 11.41 -18.13 5.35
CA MET A 1 10.06 -17.53 5.50
C MET A 1 9.21 -18.43 6.38
N LYS A 2 8.58 -17.92 7.44
CA LYS A 2 7.68 -18.74 8.26
C LYS A 2 6.28 -18.72 7.60
N PRO A 3 5.74 -19.86 7.12
CA PRO A 3 4.49 -19.88 6.33
C PRO A 3 3.31 -19.25 7.07
N LEU A 4 3.32 -19.33 8.41
CA LEU A 4 2.32 -18.67 9.26
C LEU A 4 2.23 -17.15 9.05
N ARG A 5 3.35 -16.47 8.78
CA ARG A 5 3.35 -15.01 8.58
C ARG A 5 2.75 -14.62 7.23
N LEU A 6 3.00 -15.42 6.19
CA LEU A 6 2.40 -15.24 4.88
C LEU A 6 0.88 -15.47 4.93
N ILE A 7 0.45 -16.52 5.64
CA ILE A 7 -0.98 -16.78 5.84
C ILE A 7 -1.63 -15.62 6.60
N ALA A 8 -0.98 -15.10 7.66
CA ALA A 8 -1.48 -13.95 8.39
C ALA A 8 -1.60 -12.69 7.50
N TYR A 9 -0.61 -12.45 6.62
CA TYR A 9 -0.68 -11.35 5.65
C TYR A 9 -1.78 -11.56 4.62
N ALA A 10 -1.94 -12.77 4.08
CA ALA A 10 -2.98 -13.10 3.12
C ALA A 10 -4.40 -12.93 3.71
N LEU A 11 -4.62 -13.36 4.95
CA LEU A 11 -5.88 -13.15 5.67
C LEU A 11 -6.14 -11.66 5.92
N TRP A 12 -5.09 -10.89 6.21
CA TRP A 12 -5.21 -9.44 6.37
C TRP A 12 -5.56 -8.76 5.03
N ILE A 13 -4.90 -9.09 3.92
CA ILE A 13 -5.26 -8.58 2.58
C ILE A 13 -6.69 -8.96 2.23
N PHE A 14 -7.12 -10.20 2.51
CA PHE A 14 -8.50 -10.60 2.28
C PHE A 14 -9.50 -9.72 3.03
N LYS A 15 -9.19 -9.36 4.27
CA LYS A 15 -9.99 -8.39 5.05
C LYS A 15 -9.99 -7.01 4.38
N GLU A 16 -8.84 -6.48 3.96
CA GLU A 16 -8.75 -5.17 3.28
C GLU A 16 -9.54 -5.15 1.97
N ILE A 17 -9.58 -6.26 1.22
CA ILE A 17 -10.40 -6.38 0.02
C ILE A 17 -11.89 -6.22 0.36
N LEU A 18 -12.36 -6.91 1.41
CA LEU A 18 -13.76 -6.83 1.83
C LEU A 18 -14.12 -5.43 2.33
N LEU A 19 -13.24 -4.80 3.11
CA LEU A 19 -13.44 -3.43 3.60
C LEU A 19 -13.44 -2.42 2.47
N GLY A 20 -12.44 -2.45 1.59
CA GLY A 20 -12.38 -1.55 0.44
C GLY A 20 -13.58 -1.74 -0.50
N THR A 21 -14.05 -2.98 -0.70
CA THR A 21 -15.28 -3.25 -1.47
C THR A 21 -16.49 -2.58 -0.83
N TRP A 22 -16.61 -2.69 0.49
CA TRP A 22 -17.69 -2.06 1.24
C TRP A 22 -17.62 -0.53 1.17
N ASP A 23 -16.43 0.05 1.28
CA ASP A 23 -16.21 1.49 1.17
C ASP A 23 -16.59 2.02 -0.21
N VAL A 24 -16.20 1.31 -1.28
CA VAL A 24 -16.65 1.61 -2.65
C VAL A 24 -18.17 1.59 -2.74
N LEU A 25 -18.82 0.50 -2.30
CA LEU A 25 -20.26 0.32 -2.40
C LEU A 25 -21.05 1.36 -1.59
N SER A 26 -20.59 1.66 -0.36
CA SER A 26 -21.25 2.62 0.52
C SER A 26 -21.13 4.07 0.05
N ASN A 27 -20.10 4.38 -0.75
CA ASN A 27 -19.91 5.71 -1.35
C ASN A 27 -20.60 5.90 -2.70
N LEU A 28 -21.09 4.84 -3.36
CA LEU A 28 -21.83 4.93 -4.64
C LEU A 28 -22.96 5.98 -4.67
N PRO A 29 -23.81 6.14 -3.63
CA PRO A 29 -24.88 7.13 -3.67
C PRO A 29 -24.40 8.58 -3.40
N ARG A 30 -23.16 8.81 -2.96
CA ARG A 30 -22.65 10.14 -2.61
C ARG A 30 -22.20 10.92 -3.85
N LYS A 31 -22.42 12.25 -3.85
CA LYS A 31 -21.91 13.18 -4.86
C LYS A 31 -21.22 14.38 -4.17
N PRO A 32 -19.98 14.74 -4.55
CA PRO A 32 -19.10 14.04 -5.49
C PRO A 32 -18.68 12.64 -5.00
N TYR A 33 -18.33 11.77 -5.94
CA TYR A 33 -17.94 10.39 -5.64
C TYR A 33 -16.44 10.35 -5.28
N GLY A 34 -16.15 10.25 -3.98
CA GLY A 34 -14.79 10.20 -3.45
C GLY A 34 -14.00 11.50 -3.55
N ASN A 35 -12.77 11.44 -3.06
CA ASN A 35 -11.77 12.51 -3.12
C ASN A 35 -10.50 11.93 -3.76
N PRO A 36 -10.49 11.73 -5.08
CA PRO A 36 -9.39 11.03 -5.74
C PRO A 36 -8.08 11.83 -5.67
N MET A 37 -6.97 11.15 -5.40
CA MET A 37 -5.63 11.73 -5.37
C MET A 37 -4.58 10.74 -5.89
N ILE A 38 -3.39 11.26 -6.26
CA ILE A 38 -2.22 10.44 -6.58
C ILE A 38 -1.14 10.80 -5.58
N VAL A 39 -0.65 9.81 -4.84
CA VAL A 39 0.42 9.96 -3.85
C VAL A 39 1.70 9.29 -4.32
N GLN A 40 2.83 9.84 -3.91
CA GLN A 40 4.14 9.25 -4.14
C GLN A 40 4.52 8.40 -2.93
N LEU A 41 4.74 7.10 -3.13
CA LEU A 41 5.14 6.16 -2.08
C LEU A 41 6.59 5.70 -2.30
N PRO A 42 7.59 6.38 -1.69
CA PRO A 42 8.95 5.89 -1.61
C PRO A 42 8.99 4.59 -0.81
N LEU A 43 9.45 3.50 -1.42
CA LEU A 43 9.43 2.16 -0.84
C LEU A 43 10.68 1.87 0.01
N ARG A 44 10.50 1.01 1.01
CA ARG A 44 11.55 0.26 1.72
C ARG A 44 11.75 -1.14 1.15
N CYS A 45 10.83 -1.60 0.30
CA CYS A 45 11.01 -2.78 -0.55
C CYS A 45 12.25 -2.60 -1.44
N VAL A 46 13.12 -3.62 -1.50
CA VAL A 46 14.39 -3.52 -2.25
C VAL A 46 14.49 -4.52 -3.39
N THR A 47 13.79 -5.65 -3.29
CA THR A 47 13.79 -6.67 -4.34
C THR A 47 12.61 -6.51 -5.27
N ASP A 48 12.77 -6.88 -6.53
CA ASP A 48 11.69 -6.85 -7.52
C ASP A 48 10.45 -7.63 -7.05
N PHE A 49 10.67 -8.75 -6.34
CA PHE A 49 9.59 -9.55 -5.77
C PHE A 49 8.80 -8.80 -4.70
N GLU A 50 9.47 -8.09 -3.79
CA GLU A 50 8.80 -7.28 -2.76
C GLU A 50 8.05 -6.10 -3.38
N ILE A 51 8.69 -5.39 -4.30
CA ILE A 51 8.10 -4.23 -4.99
C ILE A 51 6.85 -4.68 -5.76
N THR A 52 6.94 -5.79 -6.49
CA THR A 52 5.82 -6.37 -7.22
C THR A 52 4.72 -6.83 -6.26
N SER A 53 5.06 -7.51 -5.16
CA SER A 53 4.08 -7.95 -4.16
C SER A 53 3.35 -6.78 -3.52
N MET A 54 4.06 -5.67 -3.26
CA MET A 54 3.47 -4.43 -2.76
C MET A 54 2.51 -3.83 -3.79
N ALA A 55 2.96 -3.70 -5.05
CA ALA A 55 2.14 -3.13 -6.11
C ALA A 55 0.86 -3.94 -6.38
N GLN A 56 0.96 -5.28 -6.35
CA GLN A 56 -0.20 -6.17 -6.49
C GLN A 56 -1.13 -6.09 -5.27
N SER A 57 -0.59 -5.97 -4.05
CA SER A 57 -1.40 -5.83 -2.83
C SER A 57 -2.23 -4.54 -2.86
N ILE A 58 -1.62 -3.42 -3.27
CA ILE A 58 -2.31 -2.15 -3.50
C ILE A 58 -3.40 -2.35 -4.56
N THR A 59 -3.02 -2.80 -5.76
CA THR A 59 -3.96 -2.88 -6.89
C THR A 59 -5.16 -3.81 -6.65
N ILE A 60 -5.01 -4.84 -5.82
CA ILE A 60 -6.11 -5.73 -5.42
C ILE A 60 -7.05 -5.08 -4.40
N THR A 61 -6.57 -4.09 -3.63
CA THR A 61 -7.37 -3.40 -2.61
C THR A 61 -8.31 -2.39 -3.29
N PRO A 62 -9.65 -2.61 -3.24
CA PRO A 62 -10.58 -1.76 -3.96
C PRO A 62 -10.49 -0.30 -3.51
N GLY A 63 -10.57 0.62 -4.47
CA GLY A 63 -10.37 2.04 -4.22
C GLY A 63 -8.93 2.51 -4.34
N THR A 64 -7.97 1.63 -4.67
CA THR A 64 -6.58 2.03 -4.95
C THR A 64 -6.05 1.40 -6.25
N LEU A 65 -5.04 2.03 -6.86
CA LEU A 65 -4.39 1.57 -8.09
C LEU A 65 -2.94 2.05 -8.14
N VAL A 66 -2.00 1.18 -8.51
CA VAL A 66 -0.65 1.63 -8.88
C VAL A 66 -0.66 2.15 -10.32
N VAL A 67 -0.33 3.43 -10.49
CA VAL A 67 -0.32 4.11 -11.80
C VAL A 67 1.02 3.97 -12.50
N ALA A 68 2.10 4.09 -11.73
CA ALA A 68 3.45 4.03 -12.26
C ALA A 68 4.44 3.52 -11.21
N THR A 69 5.55 2.98 -11.71
CA THR A 69 6.69 2.53 -10.89
C THR A 69 7.94 3.25 -11.35
N ALA A 70 8.60 3.97 -10.46
CA ALA A 70 9.92 4.52 -10.70
C ALA A 70 10.99 3.62 -10.08
N SER A 71 11.95 3.20 -10.91
CA SER A 71 13.10 2.43 -10.44
C SER A 71 13.94 3.24 -9.47
N GLY A 72 14.43 2.58 -8.41
CA GLY A 72 15.37 3.19 -7.48
C GLY A 72 16.71 3.53 -8.14
N THR A 73 17.40 4.51 -7.58
CA THR A 73 18.78 4.87 -7.93
C THR A 73 19.66 4.75 -6.69
N SER A 74 20.97 5.00 -6.81
CA SER A 74 21.85 5.08 -5.63
C SER A 74 21.47 6.19 -4.64
N LYS A 75 20.64 7.16 -5.06
CA LYS A 75 20.22 8.31 -4.24
C LYS A 75 18.76 8.25 -3.81
N THR A 76 17.92 7.50 -4.52
CA THR A 76 16.47 7.46 -4.32
C THR A 76 15.95 6.03 -4.25
N PRO A 77 15.05 5.70 -3.31
CA PRO A 77 14.45 4.39 -3.28
C PRO A 77 13.52 4.19 -4.51
N PRO A 78 13.23 2.93 -4.88
CA PRO A 78 12.11 2.62 -5.76
C PRO A 78 10.83 3.30 -5.23
N THR A 79 10.00 3.83 -6.13
CA THR A 79 8.83 4.62 -5.75
C THR A 79 7.61 4.16 -6.54
N LEU A 80 6.47 3.96 -5.87
CA LEU A 80 5.18 3.70 -6.51
C LEU A 80 4.36 4.99 -6.52
N PHE A 81 3.72 5.28 -7.66
CA PHE A 81 2.71 6.33 -7.75
C PHE A 81 1.36 5.66 -7.61
N VAL A 82 0.66 5.95 -6.50
CA VAL A 82 -0.57 5.27 -6.13
C VAL A 82 -1.73 6.25 -6.28
N HIS A 83 -2.70 5.89 -7.12
CA HIS A 83 -4.00 6.53 -7.14
C HIS A 83 -4.87 5.96 -6.03
N SER A 84 -5.45 6.83 -5.21
CA SER A 84 -6.48 6.47 -4.23
C SER A 84 -7.76 7.20 -4.56
N LEU A 85 -8.88 6.47 -4.50
CA LEU A 85 -10.23 6.99 -4.71
C LEU A 85 -10.79 7.67 -3.45
N PHE A 86 -10.33 7.22 -2.28
CA PHE A 86 -10.76 7.69 -0.96
C PHE A 86 -9.55 8.09 -0.11
N GLY A 87 -9.77 9.00 0.83
CA GLY A 87 -8.76 9.55 1.73
C GLY A 87 -9.07 11.01 2.04
N ASP A 88 -8.99 11.40 3.30
CA ASP A 88 -9.24 12.79 3.72
C ASP A 88 -7.98 13.66 3.53
N SER A 89 -6.79 13.03 3.48
CA SER A 89 -5.52 13.71 3.20
C SER A 89 -4.48 12.77 2.56
N GLU A 90 -3.47 13.35 1.92
CA GLU A 90 -2.32 12.61 1.38
C GLU A 90 -1.61 11.79 2.48
N GLN A 91 -1.45 12.37 3.68
CA GLN A 91 -0.77 11.71 4.79
C GLN A 91 -1.51 10.46 5.26
N GLU A 92 -2.85 10.51 5.34
CA GLU A 92 -3.66 9.36 5.73
C GLU A 92 -3.51 8.21 4.74
N VAL A 93 -3.54 8.50 3.43
CA VAL A 93 -3.33 7.50 2.39
C VAL A 93 -1.92 6.90 2.52
N LEU A 94 -0.90 7.73 2.71
CA LEU A 94 0.48 7.27 2.90
C LEU A 94 0.63 6.40 4.16
N ASP A 95 0.00 6.74 5.27
CA ASP A 95 0.07 5.97 6.51
C ASP A 95 -0.51 4.56 6.33
N GLY A 96 -1.63 4.44 5.61
CA GLY A 96 -2.22 3.14 5.25
C GLY A 96 -1.32 2.31 4.34
N LEU A 97 -0.71 2.95 3.33
CA LEU A 97 0.25 2.30 2.44
C LEU A 97 1.53 1.87 3.18
N TYR A 98 2.01 2.65 4.15
CA TYR A 98 3.16 2.27 4.97
C TYR A 98 2.83 1.16 5.97
N ASP A 99 1.61 1.10 6.53
CA ASP A 99 1.17 -0.06 7.34
C ASP A 99 1.09 -1.34 6.48
N MET A 100 0.58 -1.24 5.26
CA MET A 100 0.60 -2.34 4.30
C MET A 100 2.03 -2.81 4.01
N GLU A 101 2.95 -1.87 3.76
CA GLU A 101 4.36 -2.19 3.54
C GLU A 101 5.01 -2.86 4.77
N ASP A 102 4.72 -2.38 5.98
CA ASP A 102 5.21 -2.97 7.23
C ASP A 102 4.77 -4.42 7.37
N ARG A 103 3.49 -4.70 7.11
CA ARG A 103 2.93 -6.05 7.17
C ARG A 103 3.54 -6.96 6.10
N LEU A 104 3.74 -6.45 4.89
CA LEU A 104 4.38 -7.19 3.81
C LEU A 104 5.82 -7.54 4.16
N LEU A 105 6.64 -6.57 4.59
CA LEU A 105 8.04 -6.80 4.96
C LEU A 105 8.16 -7.72 6.18
N LYS A 106 7.27 -7.59 7.17
CA LYS A 106 7.18 -8.54 8.28
C LYS A 106 6.84 -9.96 7.82
N ALA A 107 6.01 -10.12 6.78
CA ALA A 107 5.67 -11.42 6.24
C ALA A 107 6.84 -12.05 5.47
N LEU A 108 7.54 -11.26 4.66
CA LEU A 108 8.63 -11.70 3.78
C LEU A 108 9.97 -11.88 4.52
N ARG A 109 10.40 -10.86 5.26
CA ARG A 109 11.69 -10.82 5.96
C ARG A 109 11.57 -11.18 7.44
N GLY A 110 10.46 -10.83 8.08
CA GLY A 110 10.26 -11.02 9.52
C GLY A 110 10.63 -9.84 10.40
N GLU A 111 11.26 -8.84 9.81
CA GLU A 111 11.62 -7.57 10.42
C GLU A 111 11.05 -6.43 9.57
N VAL A 112 10.82 -5.30 10.22
CA VAL A 112 10.28 -4.09 9.59
C VAL A 112 11.35 -3.01 9.73
N PRO A 113 11.96 -2.54 8.63
CA PRO A 113 12.88 -1.41 8.67
C PRO A 113 12.15 -0.14 9.15
N PRO A 114 12.81 0.75 9.91
CA PRO A 114 12.19 2.00 10.37
C PRO A 114 11.69 2.84 9.19
N ARG A 115 10.58 3.57 9.39
CA ARG A 115 10.07 4.48 8.36
C ARG A 115 10.98 5.69 8.28
N ARG A 116 11.14 6.25 7.07
CA ARG A 116 12.01 7.42 6.87
C ARG A 116 11.43 8.70 7.50
N SER A 117 10.11 8.76 7.64
CA SER A 117 9.38 9.81 8.37
C SER A 117 9.64 9.81 9.87
N ASP A 118 10.04 8.66 10.45
CA ASP A 118 10.32 8.54 11.90
C ASP A 118 11.70 9.11 12.28
N GLN A 119 12.47 9.60 11.30
CA GLN A 119 13.81 10.16 11.46
C GLN A 119 13.85 11.69 11.27
N GLN A 120 12.69 12.34 11.18
CA GLN A 120 12.56 13.79 11.06
C GLN A 120 12.00 14.42 12.34
#